data_AF-A0A2V6JMM9-F1
#
_entry.id   AF-A0A2V6JMM9-F1
#
_cell.length_a   1.000
_cell.length_b   1.000
_cell.length_c   1.000
_cell.angle_alpha   90.00
_cell.angle_beta   90.00
_cell.angle_gamma   90.00
#
_symmetry.space_group_name_H-M   'P 1'
#
loop_
_entity.id
_entity.type
_entity.pdbx_description
1 polymer ?
#
loop_
_entity_poly.entity_id
_entity_poly.type
_entity_poly.pdbx_seq_one_letter_code
_entity_poly.pdbx_strand_id
1 'polypeptide(L)'
;LLGLLGTVLGIIRSFGALGADLGTARYVLLSKGISEALVNTCAGLAIGIPAMIFYAFFRGKAQKLISELESASTHVLALLSLQYSGRTTERTPVLIEDEL
;
A
#
# COMPACT_ATOMS: atom_id res chain seq x y z
N LEU A 1 7.81 -10.24 5.63
CA LEU A 1 8.90 -11.20 5.30
C LEU A 1 9.68 -11.69 6.54
N LEU A 2 9.73 -10.94 7.65
CA LEU A 2 10.44 -11.33 8.88
C LEU A 2 9.93 -12.67 9.50
N GLY A 3 8.62 -12.93 9.42
CA GLY A 3 8.02 -14.22 9.83
C GLY A 3 8.52 -15.43 9.01
N LEU A 4 8.74 -15.23 7.71
CA LEU A 4 9.26 -16.25 6.80
C LEU A 4 10.79 -16.44 6.93
N LEU A 5 11.53 -15.38 7.26
CA LEU A 5 12.96 -15.49 7.60
C LEU A 5 13.17 -16.40 8.82
N GLY A 6 12.38 -16.22 9.89
CA GLY A 6 12.55 -17.03 11.09
C GLY A 6 12.03 -18.47 10.95
N THR A 7 11.09 -18.76 10.04
CA THR A 7 10.73 -20.16 9.72
C THR A 7 11.90 -20.87 9.04
N VAL A 8 12.58 -20.21 8.10
CA VAL A 8 13.77 -20.75 7.43
C VAL A 8 14.91 -20.95 8.44
N LEU A 9 15.15 -19.99 9.34
CA LEU A 9 16.18 -20.13 10.38
C LEU A 9 15.88 -21.27 11.38
N GLY A 10 14.63 -21.46 11.78
CA GLY A 10 14.22 -22.55 12.67
C GLY A 10 14.40 -23.92 12.02
N ILE A 11 14.02 -24.04 10.74
CA ILE A 11 14.21 -25.27 9.96
C ILE A 11 15.70 -25.57 9.77
N ILE A 12 16.54 -24.58 9.41
CA ILE A 12 17.99 -24.75 9.26
C ILE A 12 18.64 -25.26 10.55
N ARG A 13 18.26 -24.69 11.71
CA ARG A 13 18.78 -25.13 13.02
C ARG A 13 18.37 -26.56 13.37
N SER A 14 17.11 -26.92 13.10
CA SER A 14 16.68 -28.31 13.28
C SER A 14 17.45 -29.25 12.38
N PHE A 15 17.59 -28.96 11.08
CA PHE A 15 18.35 -29.80 10.15
C PHE A 15 19.83 -29.93 10.51
N GLY A 16 20.46 -28.87 11.02
CA GLY A 16 21.84 -28.92 11.53
C GLY A 16 22.02 -29.88 12.71
N ALA A 17 21.00 -30.02 13.56
CA ALA A 17 21.03 -30.93 14.70
C ALA A 17 20.68 -32.39 14.33
N LEU A 18 19.98 -32.62 13.20
CA LEU A 18 19.72 -33.97 12.68
C LEU A 18 20.99 -34.65 12.14
N GLY A 19 22.01 -33.89 11.75
CA GLY A 19 23.29 -34.43 11.26
C GLY A 19 24.18 -35.03 12.36
N ALA A 20 23.88 -34.76 13.63
CA ALA A 20 24.71 -35.17 14.77
C ALA A 20 24.20 -36.42 15.51
N ASP A 21 22.91 -36.78 15.38
CA ASP A 21 22.29 -37.83 16.19
C ASP A 21 21.42 -38.80 15.35
N LEU A 22 21.68 -40.10 15.49
CA LEU A 22 21.03 -41.17 14.70
C LEU A 22 19.85 -41.87 15.45
N GLY A 23 19.43 -41.35 16.60
CA GLY A 23 18.42 -41.98 17.47
C GLY A 23 17.03 -41.31 17.53
N THR A 24 16.18 -41.74 18.46
CA THR A 24 14.84 -41.18 18.74
C THR A 24 14.86 -39.68 19.09
N ALA A 25 15.98 -39.17 19.59
CA ALA A 25 16.23 -37.74 19.80
C ALA A 25 16.02 -36.91 18.52
N ARG A 26 16.27 -37.49 17.34
CA ARG A 26 16.09 -36.85 16.02
C ARG A 26 14.66 -36.35 15.78
N TYR A 27 13.66 -37.14 16.18
CA TYR A 27 12.25 -36.76 16.00
C TYR A 27 11.84 -35.62 16.94
N VAL A 28 12.39 -35.61 18.16
CA VAL A 28 12.14 -34.54 19.15
C VAL A 28 12.71 -33.22 18.64
N LEU A 29 13.97 -33.19 18.15
CA LEU A 29 14.57 -31.97 17.62
C LEU A 29 13.91 -31.45 16.33
N LEU A 30 13.42 -32.35 15.48
CA LEU A 30 12.64 -31.98 14.30
C LEU A 30 11.31 -31.33 14.70
N SER A 31 10.56 -31.96 15.60
CA SER A 31 9.27 -31.44 16.06
C SER A 31 9.40 -30.06 16.71
N LYS A 32 10.50 -29.81 17.42
CA LYS A 32 10.81 -28.53 18.04
C LYS A 32 10.99 -27.41 17.00
N GLY A 33 11.75 -27.64 15.93
CA GLY A 33 11.96 -26.60 14.90
C GLY A 33 10.70 -26.28 14.11
N ILE A 34 9.83 -27.28 13.88
CA ILE A 34 8.52 -27.06 13.25
C ILE A 34 7.66 -26.18 14.18
N SER A 35 7.66 -26.46 15.48
CA SER A 35 6.94 -25.63 16.46
C SER A 35 7.46 -24.19 16.47
N GLU A 36 8.78 -23.98 16.48
CA GLU A 36 9.37 -22.64 16.45
C GLU A 36 9.02 -21.88 15.16
N ALA A 37 9.00 -22.57 14.02
CA ALA A 37 8.57 -21.99 12.75
C ALA A 37 7.10 -21.53 12.76
N LEU A 38 6.20 -22.33 13.37
CA LEU A 38 4.78 -21.97 13.52
C LEU A 38 4.58 -20.75 14.43
N VAL A 39 5.30 -20.69 15.56
CA VAL A 39 5.25 -19.52 16.46
C VAL A 39 5.69 -18.25 15.75
N ASN A 40 6.75 -18.32 14.95
CA ASN A 40 7.24 -17.15 14.22
C ASN A 40 6.27 -16.69 13.11
N THR A 41 5.52 -17.63 12.52
CA THR A 41 4.44 -17.31 11.56
C THR A 41 3.29 -16.59 12.26
N CYS A 42 2.87 -17.09 13.42
CA CYS A 42 1.83 -16.46 14.23
C CYS A 42 2.23 -15.06 14.69
N ALA A 43 3.48 -14.87 15.14
CA ALA A 43 4.02 -13.56 15.49
C ALA A 43 4.04 -12.59 14.29
N GLY A 44 4.42 -13.08 13.09
CA GLY A 44 4.38 -12.28 11.87
C GLY A 44 2.97 -11.82 11.48
N LEU A 45 1.98 -12.69 11.64
CA LEU A 45 0.56 -12.36 11.42
C LEU A 45 0.03 -11.38 12.48
N ALA A 46 0.41 -11.58 13.75
CA ALA A 46 0.01 -10.74 14.87
C ALA A 46 0.47 -9.28 14.70
N ILE A 47 1.61 -9.03 14.04
CA ILE A 47 2.09 -7.68 13.74
C ILE A 47 1.54 -7.19 12.38
N GLY A 48 1.40 -8.09 11.41
CA GLY A 48 0.96 -7.76 10.05
C GLY A 48 -0.49 -7.25 9.97
N ILE A 49 -1.40 -7.88 10.71
CA ILE A 49 -2.83 -7.50 10.71
C ILE A 49 -3.01 -6.06 11.26
N PRO A 50 -2.49 -5.71 12.46
CA PRO A 50 -2.54 -4.33 12.94
C PRO A 50 -1.90 -3.32 12.00
N ALA A 51 -0.74 -3.64 11.42
CA ALA A 51 -0.06 -2.75 10.48
C ALA A 51 -0.93 -2.46 9.23
N MET A 52 -1.63 -3.48 8.71
CA MET A 52 -2.54 -3.31 7.58
C MET A 52 -3.74 -2.44 7.95
N ILE A 53 -4.29 -2.60 9.16
CA ILE A 53 -5.39 -1.76 9.67
C ILE A 53 -4.93 -0.29 9.76
N PHE A 54 -3.76 -0.04 10.34
CA PHE A 54 -3.18 1.31 10.44
C PHE A 54 -2.93 1.93 9.06
N TYR A 55 -2.40 1.14 8.12
CA TYR A 55 -2.20 1.57 6.75
C TYR A 55 -3.52 1.96 6.07
N ALA A 56 -4.56 1.14 6.22
CA ALA A 56 -5.89 1.43 5.66
C ALA A 56 -6.47 2.73 6.24
N PHE A 57 -6.31 2.96 7.54
CA PHE A 57 -6.77 4.19 8.20
C PHE A 57 -6.06 5.44 7.67
N PHE A 58 -4.73 5.42 7.60
CA PHE A 58 -3.95 6.55 7.06
C PHE A 58 -4.23 6.79 5.59
N ARG A 59 -4.35 5.73 4.79
CA ARG A 59 -4.71 5.82 3.38
C ARG A 59 -6.09 6.46 3.20
N GLY A 60 -7.07 6.11 4.02
CA GLY A 60 -8.39 6.74 4.00
C GLY A 60 -8.33 8.25 4.24
N LYS A 61 -7.56 8.69 5.24
CA LYS A 61 -7.32 10.13 5.48
C LYS A 61 -6.63 10.82 4.30
N ALA A 62 -5.60 10.21 3.73
CA ALA A 62 -4.88 10.79 2.59
C ALA A 62 -5.79 10.94 1.37
N GLN A 63 -6.62 9.93 1.08
CA GLN A 63 -7.59 9.98 -0.02
C GLN A 63 -8.65 11.06 0.19
N LYS A 64 -9.12 11.26 1.43
CA LYS A 64 -10.04 12.36 1.73
C LYS A 64 -9.40 13.72 1.42
N LEU A 65 -8.15 13.92 1.84
CA LEU A 65 -7.43 15.17 1.60
C LEU A 65 -7.19 15.42 0.10
N ILE A 66 -6.88 14.37 -0.66
CA ILE A 66 -6.75 14.44 -2.12
C ILE A 66 -8.08 14.83 -2.76
N SER A 67 -9.18 14.21 -2.33
CA SER A 67 -10.52 14.51 -2.85
C SER A 67 -10.95 15.95 -2.56
N GLU A 68 -10.65 16.47 -1.37
CA GLU A 68 -10.88 17.89 -1.02
C GLU A 68 -10.07 18.83 -1.93
N LEU A 69 -8.81 18.49 -2.21
CA LEU A 69 -7.93 19.26 -3.08
C LEU A 69 -8.39 19.24 -4.55
N GLU A 70 -8.85 18.08 -5.05
CA GLU A 70 -9.44 17.96 -6.39
C GLU A 70 -10.72 18.80 -6.52
N SER A 71 -11.58 18.80 -5.49
CA SER A 71 -12.79 19.63 -5.48
C SER A 71 -12.46 21.12 -5.51
N ALA A 72 -11.51 21.56 -4.68
CA ALA A 72 -11.04 22.94 -4.67
C ALA A 72 -10.42 23.36 -6.02
N SER A 73 -9.59 22.50 -6.62
CA SER A 73 -8.99 22.73 -7.94
C SER A 73 -10.07 22.86 -9.02
N THR A 74 -11.08 22.00 -8.98
CA THR A 74 -12.21 22.04 -9.93
C THR A 74 -12.99 23.35 -9.80
N HIS A 75 -13.22 23.84 -8.58
CA HIS A 75 -13.85 25.13 -8.35
C HIS A 75 -13.02 26.29 -8.91
N VAL A 76 -11.71 26.30 -8.67
CA VAL A 76 -10.81 27.34 -9.21
C VAL A 76 -10.79 27.32 -10.73
N LEU A 77 -10.71 26.14 -11.35
CA LEU A 77 -10.75 25.98 -12.80
C LEU A 77 -12.09 26.45 -13.39
N ALA A 78 -13.21 26.17 -12.71
CA ALA A 78 -14.53 26.65 -13.13
C ALA A 78 -14.63 28.18 -13.06
N LEU A 79 -14.11 28.81 -12.01
CA LEU A 79 -14.07 30.27 -11.91
C LEU A 79 -13.17 30.89 -12.98
N LEU A 80 -12.01 30.28 -13.25
CA LEU A 80 -11.09 30.74 -14.29
C LEU A 80 -11.67 30.58 -15.70
N SER A 81 -12.38 29.47 -15.97
CA SER A 81 -13.00 29.22 -17.28
C SER A 81 -14.15 30.20 -17.56
N LEU A 82 -14.92 30.59 -16.53
CA LEU A 82 -15.92 31.66 -16.64
C LEU A 82 -15.28 33.02 -16.93
N GLN A 83 -14.15 33.35 -16.28
CA GLN A 83 -13.41 34.58 -16.58
C GLN A 83 -12.77 34.58 -17.97
N TYR A 84 -12.31 33.42 -18.44
CA TYR A 84 -11.75 33.27 -19.78
C TYR A 84 -12.82 33.43 -20.86
N SER A 85 -13.99 32.79 -20.67
CA SER A 85 -15.12 32.89 -21.59
C SER A 85 -15.66 34.32 -21.73
N GLY A 86 -15.58 35.13 -20.67
CA GLY A 86 -15.97 36.55 -20.70
C GLY A 86 -15.03 37.46 -21.51
N ARG A 87 -13.75 37.09 -21.74
CA ARG A 87 -12.82 37.89 -22.55
C ARG A 87 -12.81 37.55 -24.03
N THR A 88 -13.34 36.39 -24.43
CA THR A 88 -13.38 35.99 -25.84
C THR A 88 -14.59 36.57 -26.58
N THR A 89 -15.68 36.93 -25.89
CA THR A 89 -16.88 37.52 -26.52
C THR A 89 -16.74 39.02 -26.87
N GLU A 90 -15.78 39.74 -26.29
CA GLU A 90 -15.61 41.20 -26.53
C GLU A 90 -14.56 41.55 -27.61
N ARG A 91 -14.08 40.56 -28.39
CA ARG A 91 -13.13 40.78 -29.50
C ARG A 91 -13.53 40.14 -30.82
N THR A 92 -14.76 40.42 -31.26
CA THR A 92 -15.04 40.40 -32.70
C THR A 92 -15.91 41.58 -33.10
N PRO A 93 -15.36 42.80 -33.18
CA PRO A 93 -15.81 43.73 -34.19
C PRO A 93 -15.14 43.36 -35.53
N VAL A 94 -15.76 43.78 -36.64
CA VAL A 94 -15.15 43.94 -37.99
C VAL A 94 -15.34 42.77 -38.97
N LEU A 95 -16.44 42.92 -39.70
CA LEU A 95 -16.62 42.78 -41.15
C LEU A 95 -16.79 41.39 -41.77
N ILE A 96 -18.06 41.05 -41.98
CA ILE A 96 -18.44 40.69 -43.35
C ILE A 96 -19.10 41.95 -43.90
N GLU A 97 -18.29 42.73 -44.61
CA GLU A 97 -18.77 43.80 -45.49
C GLU A 97 -19.79 43.23 -46.47
N ASP A 98 -20.71 44.11 -46.86
CA ASP A 98 -21.40 44.08 -48.14
C ASP A 98 -20.57 43.38 -49.21
N GLU A 99 -21.10 42.31 -49.79
CA GLU A 99 -21.21 42.24 -51.24
C GLU A 99 -22.31 41.25 -51.60
N LEU A 100 -23.43 41.86 -51.99
CA LEU A 100 -24.38 41.38 -52.99
C LEU A 100 -23.66 40.80 -54.22
#